data_AF-A0AA50DSA2-F1
#
_entry.id   AF-A0AA50DSA2-F1
#
_cell.length_a   1.000
_cell.length_b   1.000
_cell.length_c   1.000
_cell.angle_alpha   90.00
_cell.angle_beta   90.00
_cell.angle_gamma   90.00
#
_symmetry.space_group_name_H-M   'P 1'
#
loop_
_entity.id
_entity.type
_entity.pdbx_description
1 polymer ?
#
loop_
_entity_poly.entity_id
_entity_poly.type
_entity_poly.pdbx_seq_one_letter_code
_entity_poly.pdbx_strand_id
1 'polypeptide(L)' 'MADDRTLQLRLTGFRKAEASLRLEGMDPSGTPFYESVKARILSGELTFDEARAEILAHHQKRAKNN' A
#
# COMPACT_ATOMS: atom_id res chain seq x y z
N MET A 1 15.11 12.41 10.89
CA MET A 1 14.10 12.91 9.93
C MET A 1 14.08 11.93 8.78
N ALA A 2 12.99 11.20 8.54
CA ALA A 2 12.85 10.47 7.29
C ALA A 2 13.03 11.48 6.14
N ASP A 3 13.88 11.17 5.19
CA ASP A 3 14.28 12.09 4.14
C ASP A 3 13.03 12.55 3.37
N ASP A 4 12.73 13.86 3.38
CA ASP A 4 11.53 14.45 2.77
C ASP A 4 11.40 14.00 1.30
N ARG A 5 12.56 13.85 0.63
CA ARG A 5 12.65 13.31 -0.72
C ARG A 5 12.11 11.88 -0.84
N THR A 6 12.43 11.00 0.11
CA THR A 6 11.94 9.61 0.13
C THR A 6 10.43 9.56 0.34
N LEU A 7 9.89 10.41 1.22
CA LEU A 7 8.45 10.53 1.41
C LEU A 7 7.75 10.99 0.13
N GLN A 8 8.28 12.03 -0.55
CA GLN A 8 7.73 12.52 -1.81
C GLN A 8 7.76 11.46 -2.92
N LEU A 9 8.82 10.66 -3.01
CA LEU A 9 8.92 9.55 -3.96
C LEU A 9 7.82 8.50 -3.71
N ARG A 10 7.62 8.10 -2.45
CA ARG A 10 6.58 7.13 -2.08
C ARG A 10 5.18 7.68 -2.35
N LEU A 11 4.89 8.92 -1.95
CA LEU A 11 3.61 9.60 -2.22
C LEU A 11 3.30 9.64 -3.72
N THR A 12 4.28 10.03 -4.53
CA THR A 12 4.14 10.07 -5.99
C THR A 12 3.89 8.68 -6.57
N GLY A 13 4.60 7.66 -6.07
CA GLY A 13 4.39 6.27 -6.46
C GLY A 13 2.97 5.79 -6.19
N PHE A 14 2.46 6.01 -4.98
CA PHE A 14 1.07 5.66 -4.62
C PHE A 14 0.06 6.38 -5.48
N ARG A 15 0.19 7.70 -5.67
CA ARG A 15 -0.71 8.49 -6.51
C ARG A 15 -0.78 7.96 -7.94
N LYS A 16 0.36 7.61 -8.53
CA LYS A 16 0.42 7.04 -9.89
C LYS A 16 -0.27 5.67 -9.95
N ALA A 17 0.08 4.76 -9.03
CA ALA A 17 -0.49 3.42 -9.00
C ALA A 17 -2.01 3.43 -8.80
N GLU A 18 -2.51 4.25 -7.86
CA GLU A 18 -3.95 4.40 -7.64
C GLU A 18 -4.67 5.01 -8.85
N ALA A 19 -4.07 6.02 -9.50
CA ALA A 19 -4.65 6.57 -10.72
C ALA A 19 -4.75 5.51 -11.83
N SER A 20 -3.72 4.68 -12.01
CA SER A 20 -3.75 3.56 -12.95
C SER A 20 -4.86 2.56 -12.63
N LEU A 21 -5.05 2.19 -11.36
CA LEU A 21 -6.14 1.29 -10.97
C LEU A 21 -7.53 1.90 -11.23
N ARG A 22 -7.71 3.20 -10.95
CA ARG A 22 -8.98 3.88 -11.19
C ARG A 22 -9.35 3.92 -12.68
N LEU A 23 -8.36 4.01 -13.58
CA LEU A 23 -8.59 3.90 -15.02
C LEU A 23 -9.13 2.51 -15.42
N GLU A 24 -8.76 1.46 -14.69
CA GLU A 24 -9.27 0.09 -14.85
C GLU A 24 -10.57 -0.17 -14.07
N GLY A 25 -11.19 0.88 -13.50
CA GLY A 25 -12.42 0.77 -12.70
C GLY A 25 -12.20 0.17 -11.30
N MET A 26 -10.95 0.12 -10.82
CA MET A 26 -10.60 -0.36 -9.48
C MET A 26 -10.22 0.80 -8.57
N ASP A 27 -10.79 0.86 -7.36
CA ASP A 27 -10.34 1.81 -6.34
C ASP A 27 -9.94 1.07 -5.05
N PRO A 28 -8.63 0.98 -4.74
CA PRO A 28 -8.19 0.35 -3.50
C PRO A 28 -8.40 1.27 -2.27
N SER A 29 -8.66 2.56 -2.49
CA SER A 29 -8.81 3.54 -1.41
C SER A 29 -10.06 3.30 -0.59
N GLY A 30 -9.99 3.65 0.69
CA GLY A 30 -11.10 3.47 1.64
C GLY A 30 -11.22 2.07 2.22
N THR A 31 -10.39 1.10 1.81
CA THR A 31 -10.32 -0.18 2.55
C THR A 31 -9.39 -0.04 3.76
N PRO A 32 -9.80 -0.42 4.98
CA PRO A 32 -8.99 -0.21 6.19
C PRO A 32 -7.60 -0.86 6.12
N PHE A 33 -7.51 -2.04 5.48
CA PHE A 33 -6.24 -2.75 5.32
C PHE A 33 -5.28 -2.00 4.38
N TYR A 34 -5.76 -1.56 3.22
CA TYR A 34 -4.94 -0.80 2.27
C TYR A 34 -4.43 0.51 2.87
N GLU A 35 -5.31 1.29 3.51
CA GLU A 35 -4.95 2.58 4.10
C GLU A 35 -3.90 2.41 5.22
N SER A 36 -4.04 1.35 6.04
CA SER A 36 -3.05 1.02 7.08
C SER A 36 -1.67 0.70 6.50
N VAL A 37 -1.60 -0.21 5.52
CA VAL A 37 -0.33 -0.61 4.89
C VAL A 37 0.32 0.59 4.18
N LYS A 38 -0.46 1.37 3.43
CA LYS A 38 0.00 2.58 2.76
C LYS A 38 0.57 3.60 3.76
N ALA A 39 -0.12 3.87 4.86
CA ALA A 39 0.35 4.81 5.88
C ALA A 39 1.71 4.39 6.48
N ARG A 40 1.88 3.08 6.75
CA ARG A 40 3.12 2.52 7.30
C ARG A 40 4.29 2.54 6.31
N ILE A 41 4.02 2.37 5.01
CA ILE A 41 5.04 2.57 3.97
C ILE A 41 5.42 4.05 3.87
N LEU A 42 4.46 4.96 3.94
CA LEU A 42 4.71 6.40 3.87
C LEU A 42 5.53 6.89 5.06
N SER A 43 5.21 6.44 6.29
CA SER A 43 5.99 6.77 7.50
C SER A 43 7.39 6.16 7.50
N GLY A 44 7.63 5.13 6.66
CA GLY A 44 8.87 4.36 6.65
C GLY A 44 8.97 3.33 7.75
N GLU A 45 7.87 3.06 8.45
CA GLU A 45 7.75 1.95 9.38
C GLU A 45 7.82 0.60 8.65
N LEU A 46 7.37 0.57 7.39
CA LEU A 46 7.33 -0.63 6.57
C LEU A 46 8.10 -0.43 5.26
N THR A 47 9.00 -1.37 4.96
CA THR A 47 9.63 -1.44 3.64
C THR A 47 8.66 -2.02 2.61
N PHE A 48 8.97 -1.84 1.32
CA PHE A 48 8.12 -2.37 0.25
C PHE A 48 8.01 -3.91 0.29
N ASP A 49 9.12 -4.60 0.57
CA ASP A 49 9.14 -6.06 0.60
C ASP A 49 8.35 -6.63 1.79
N GLU A 50 8.47 -6.00 2.97
CA GLU A 50 7.67 -6.36 4.14
C GLU A 50 6.18 -6.14 3.89
N ALA A 51 5.81 -5.00 3.28
CA ALA A 51 4.44 -4.72 2.92
C ALA A 51 3.87 -5.74 1.93
N ARG A 52 4.67 -6.14 0.93
CA ARG A 52 4.27 -7.17 -0.03
C ARG A 52 4.01 -8.51 0.65
N ALA A 53 4.87 -8.89 1.60
CA ALA A 53 4.69 -10.11 2.39
C ALA A 53 3.42 -10.04 3.25
N GLU A 54 3.16 -8.90 3.90
CA GLU A 54 1.96 -8.68 4.72
C GLU A 54 0.67 -8.77 3.89
N ILE A 55 0.63 -8.12 2.72
CA ILE A 55 -0.49 -8.18 1.79
C ILE A 55 -0.75 -9.62 1.34
N LEU A 56 0.31 -10.36 0.95
CA LEU A 56 0.19 -11.74 0.54
C LEU A 56 -0.39 -12.62 1.66
N ALA A 57 0.14 -12.49 2.87
CA ALA A 57 -0.32 -13.24 4.03
C ALA A 57 -1.78 -12.94 4.38
N HIS A 58 -2.20 -11.67 4.29
CA HIS A 58 -3.59 -11.25 4.51
C HIS A 58 -4.56 -12.00 3.57
N HIS A 59 -4.25 -12.01 2.26
CA HIS A 59 -5.12 -12.66 1.27
C HIS A 59 -5.08 -14.19 1.38
N GLN A 60 -3.93 -14.80 1.69
CA GLN A 60 -3.85 -16.25 1.94
C GLN A 60 -4.70 -16.67 3.15
N LYS A 61 -4.61 -15.93 4.26
CA LYS A 61 -5.44 -16.18 5.45
C LYS A 61 -6.92 -16.05 5.13
N ARG A 62 -7.29 -15.02 4.36
CA ARG A 62 -8.68 -14.77 3.97
C ARG A 62 -9.24 -15.86 3.05
N ALA A 63 -8.42 -16.36 2.12
CA ALA A 63 -8.77 -17.48 1.24
C ALA A 63 -8.93 -18.81 1.99
N LYS A 64 -8.11 -19.06 3.03
CA LYS A 64 -8.21 -20.27 3.86
C LYS A 64 -9.42 -20.27 4.80
N ASN A 65 -9.91 -19.09 5.15
CA ASN A 65 -11.04 -18.90 6.06
C ASN A 65 -12.39 -18.81 5.35
N ASN A 66 -12.43 -19.01 4.04
CA ASN A 66 -13.60 -18.90 3.17
C ASN A 66 -13.84 -20.23 2.43
#